data_AF-A0A7C5KSC5-F1
#
_entry.id   AF-A0A7C5KSC5-F1
#
_cell.length_a   1.000
_cell.length_b   1.000
_cell.length_c   1.000
_cell.angle_alpha   90.00
_cell.angle_beta   90.00
_cell.angle_gamma   90.00
#
_symmetry.space_group_name_H-M   'P 1'
#
loop_
_entity.id
_entity.type
_entity.pdbx_description
1 polymer ?
#
loop_
_entity_poly.entity_id
_entity_poly.type
_entity_poly.pdbx_seq_one_letter_code
_entity_poly.pdbx_strand_id
1 'polypeptide(L)'
;AGLGVPADEVINSPTFTLINEYQGRLPFYHVDLYRLSEAVEAETLGLDDYFYGDGVAMIEWANRLGNTLPPERLEIELRYLDETKRRIIIRAYGPEHTELLEKFKKAAFGV
;
A
#
# COMPACT_ATOMS: atom_id res chain seq x y z
N ALA A 1 -1.35 9.31 15.61
CA ALA A 1 -1.73 9.60 14.20
C ALA A 1 -1.08 8.55 13.29
N GLY A 2 -1.66 8.33 12.10
CA GLY A 2 -1.46 7.12 11.29
C GLY A 2 -2.69 6.20 11.40
N LEU A 3 -2.54 4.90 11.12
CA LEU A 3 -3.59 3.92 11.42
C LEU A 3 -3.73 3.64 12.91
N GLY A 4 -2.80 4.07 13.76
CA GLY A 4 -2.94 3.91 15.22
C GLY A 4 -2.64 2.49 15.71
N VAL A 5 -1.80 1.76 14.99
CA VAL A 5 -1.20 0.51 15.48
C VAL A 5 -0.40 0.81 16.77
N PRO A 6 -0.49 -0.05 17.81
CA PRO A 6 0.25 0.11 19.06
C PRO A 6 1.76 0.33 18.86
N ALA A 7 2.37 1.17 19.70
CA ALA A 7 3.77 1.56 19.54
C ALA A 7 4.77 0.45 19.91
N ASP A 8 4.32 -0.55 20.68
CA ASP A 8 5.05 -1.77 21.01
C ASP A 8 4.98 -2.82 19.89
N GLU A 9 4.10 -2.63 18.90
CA GLU A 9 4.00 -3.48 17.72
C GLU A 9 5.00 -3.01 16.65
N VAL A 10 5.93 -3.89 16.30
CA VAL A 10 6.99 -3.58 15.33
C VAL A 10 6.48 -3.80 13.91
N ILE A 11 6.36 -2.71 13.15
CA ILE A 11 6.10 -2.78 11.71
C ILE A 11 7.42 -3.09 10.98
N ASN A 12 7.51 -4.29 10.42
CA ASN A 12 8.64 -4.72 9.61
C ASN A 12 8.18 -5.18 8.23
N SER A 13 9.12 -5.29 7.29
CA SER A 13 8.83 -5.78 5.96
C SER A 13 8.41 -7.26 6.01
N PRO A 14 7.25 -7.62 5.45
CA PRO A 14 6.77 -8.99 5.39
C PRO A 14 7.39 -9.76 4.21
N THR A 15 8.59 -9.41 3.74
CA THR A 15 9.25 -10.10 2.60
C THR A 15 9.22 -11.62 2.70
N PHE A 16 9.28 -12.21 3.90
CA PHE A 16 9.25 -13.67 4.11
C PHE A 16 7.85 -14.23 4.43
N THR A 17 7.03 -13.47 5.16
CA THR A 17 5.67 -13.87 5.54
C THR A 17 4.65 -13.56 4.46
N LEU A 18 5.05 -12.78 3.44
CA LEU A 18 4.27 -12.18 2.36
C LEU A 18 3.22 -11.18 2.83
N ILE A 19 2.53 -11.47 3.94
CA ILE A 19 1.47 -10.66 4.52
C ILE A 19 1.69 -10.58 6.04
N ASN A 20 1.68 -9.37 6.57
CA ASN A 20 1.51 -9.12 8.01
C ASN A 20 0.21 -8.33 8.23
N GLU A 21 -0.53 -8.70 9.26
CA GLU A 21 -1.74 -8.00 9.67
C GLU A 21 -1.52 -7.32 11.01
N TYR A 22 -1.97 -6.07 11.12
CA TYR A 22 -1.82 -5.27 12.33
C TYR A 22 -3.17 -4.65 12.71
N GLN A 23 -3.40 -4.51 14.01
CA GLN A 23 -4.65 -3.93 14.53
C GLN A 23 -4.44 -2.47 14.88
N GLY A 24 -4.98 -1.58 14.06
CA GLY A 24 -5.07 -0.16 14.34
C GLY A 24 -6.53 0.30 14.51
N ARG A 25 -6.77 1.57 14.20
CA ARG A 25 -8.10 2.16 13.99
C ARG A 25 -8.88 1.46 12.88
N LEU A 26 -8.16 0.92 11.90
CA LEU A 26 -8.65 -0.01 10.89
C LEU A 26 -7.66 -1.19 10.82
N PRO A 27 -8.11 -2.39 10.42
CA PRO A 27 -7.19 -3.47 10.05
C PRO A 27 -6.17 -2.96 9.03
N PHE A 28 -4.89 -3.20 9.29
CA PHE A 28 -3.80 -2.83 8.39
C PHE A 28 -3.15 -4.07 7.83
N TYR A 29 -3.19 -4.22 6.51
CA TYR A 29 -2.61 -5.35 5.81
C TYR A 29 -1.35 -4.87 5.08
N HIS A 30 -0.19 -5.33 5.52
CA HIS A 30 1.09 -5.06 4.87
C HIS A 30 1.46 -6.26 4.03
N VAL A 31 1.45 -6.08 2.72
CA VAL A 31 1.77 -7.13 1.74
C VAL A 31 3.09 -6.79 1.06
N ASP A 32 3.97 -7.77 0.90
CA ASP A 32 5.22 -7.63 0.15
C ASP A 32 5.35 -8.76 -0.87
N LEU A 33 5.24 -8.38 -2.15
CA LEU A 33 5.27 -9.33 -3.26
C LEU A 33 6.67 -9.51 -3.85
N TYR A 34 7.73 -8.93 -3.26
CA TYR A 34 9.09 -8.95 -3.80
C TYR A 34 9.55 -10.35 -4.25
N ARG A 35 9.18 -11.38 -3.47
CA ARG A 35 9.60 -12.77 -3.68
C ARG A 35 8.78 -13.56 -4.68
N LEU A 36 7.61 -13.07 -5.08
CA LEU A 36 6.79 -13.78 -6.05
C LEU A 36 7.45 -13.71 -7.41
N SER A 37 7.63 -14.88 -8.01
CA SER A 37 8.31 -15.02 -9.28
C SER A 37 7.41 -14.63 -10.44
N GLU A 38 6.10 -14.92 -10.32
CA GLU A 38 5.11 -14.73 -11.38
C GLU A 38 3.78 -14.17 -10.82
N ALA A 39 3.03 -13.45 -11.66
CA ALA A 39 1.72 -12.87 -11.29
C ALA A 39 0.70 -13.95 -10.87
N VAL A 40 0.79 -15.15 -11.45
CA VAL A 40 -0.07 -16.30 -11.13
C VAL A 40 0.09 -16.74 -9.67
N GLU A 41 1.30 -16.66 -9.10
CA GLU A 41 1.49 -16.98 -7.67
C GLU A 41 0.77 -15.96 -6.78
N ALA A 42 0.75 -14.69 -7.20
CA ALA A 42 0.05 -13.64 -6.49
C ALA A 42 -1.48 -13.77 -6.56
N GLU A 43 -2.02 -14.21 -7.69
CA GLU A 43 -3.46 -14.53 -7.84
C GLU A 43 -3.88 -15.65 -6.89
N THR A 44 -3.03 -16.65 -6.65
CA THR A 44 -3.33 -17.74 -5.72
C THR A 44 -3.26 -17.36 -4.24
N LEU A 45 -2.72 -16.18 -3.90
CA LEU A 45 -2.64 -15.72 -2.50
C LEU A 45 -3.98 -15.26 -1.93
N GLY A 46 -5.03 -15.13 -2.75
CA GLY A 46 -6.34 -14.66 -2.29
C GLY A 46 -6.31 -13.20 -1.86
N LEU A 47 -5.56 -12.34 -2.57
CA LEU A 47 -5.38 -10.95 -2.20
C LEU A 47 -6.65 -10.09 -2.28
N ASP A 48 -7.67 -10.57 -2.98
CA ASP A 48 -8.96 -9.89 -3.12
C ASP A 48 -9.62 -9.60 -1.77
N ASP A 49 -9.50 -10.51 -0.79
CA ASP A 49 -10.03 -10.31 0.56
C ASP A 49 -9.39 -9.12 1.28
N TYR A 50 -8.12 -8.83 0.95
CA TYR A 50 -7.40 -7.69 1.50
C TYR A 50 -7.64 -6.40 0.71
N PHE A 51 -7.86 -6.50 -0.61
CA PHE A 51 -8.17 -5.34 -1.46
C PHE A 51 -9.56 -4.78 -1.18
N TYR A 52 -10.54 -5.66 -0.96
CA TYR A 52 -11.94 -5.32 -0.82
C TYR A 52 -12.49 -5.54 0.59
N GLY A 53 -11.62 -5.86 1.55
CA GLY A 53 -11.98 -5.98 2.97
C GLY A 53 -12.17 -4.63 3.66
N ASP A 54 -12.49 -4.66 4.95
CA ASP A 54 -12.79 -3.46 5.77
C ASP A 54 -11.55 -2.65 6.22
N GLY A 55 -10.37 -3.01 5.72
CA GLY A 55 -9.09 -2.49 6.16
C GLY A 55 -8.39 -1.59 5.16
N VAL A 56 -7.10 -1.33 5.42
CA VAL A 56 -6.20 -0.68 4.46
C VAL A 56 -5.12 -1.67 4.08
N ALA A 57 -5.05 -2.02 2.79
CA ALA A 57 -3.96 -2.81 2.23
C ALA A 57 -2.85 -1.90 1.67
N MET A 58 -1.63 -2.08 2.16
CA MET A 58 -0.41 -1.49 1.59
C MET A 58 0.41 -2.61 0.95
N ILE A 59 0.62 -2.51 -0.36
CA ILE A 59 1.24 -3.58 -1.15
C ILE A 59 2.58 -3.07 -1.71
N GLU A 60 3.68 -3.62 -1.22
CA GLU A 60 5.00 -3.44 -1.80
C GLU A 60 5.15 -4.33 -3.04
N TRP A 61 5.87 -3.81 -4.05
CA TRP A 61 6.06 -4.49 -5.35
C TRP A 61 4.74 -4.85 -6.05
N ALA A 62 3.70 -4.03 -5.84
CA ALA A 62 2.36 -4.22 -6.42
C ALA A 62 2.35 -4.35 -7.95
N ASN A 63 3.36 -3.83 -8.65
CA ASN A 63 3.52 -3.99 -10.10
C ASN A 63 3.60 -5.47 -10.54
N ARG A 64 3.92 -6.40 -9.62
CA ARG A 64 3.90 -7.85 -9.89
C ARG A 64 2.50 -8.42 -10.08
N LEU A 65 1.46 -7.72 -9.63
CA LEU A 65 0.07 -8.12 -9.82
C LEU A 65 -0.41 -7.91 -11.25
N GLY A 66 0.28 -7.09 -12.05
CA GLY A 66 -0.12 -6.83 -13.44
C GLY A 66 -1.58 -6.38 -13.56
N ASN A 67 -2.40 -7.17 -14.26
CA ASN A 67 -3.82 -6.89 -14.49
C ASN A 67 -4.70 -7.13 -13.25
N THR A 68 -4.18 -7.77 -12.20
CA THR A 68 -4.87 -8.06 -10.95
C THR A 68 -4.81 -6.89 -9.97
N LEU A 69 -4.12 -5.80 -10.33
CA LEU A 69 -4.18 -4.56 -9.57
C LEU A 69 -5.63 -4.05 -9.49
N PRO A 70 -6.10 -3.63 -8.29
CA PRO A 70 -7.42 -3.06 -8.17
C PRO A 70 -7.52 -1.79 -9.05
N PRO A 71 -8.64 -1.64 -9.79
CA PRO A 71 -8.82 -0.52 -10.72
C PRO A 71 -8.87 0.83 -9.99
N GLU A 72 -9.39 0.83 -8.77
CA GLU A 72 -9.36 1.98 -7.87
C GLU A 72 -8.31 1.76 -6.78
N ARG A 73 -7.37 2.71 -6.65
CA ARG A 73 -6.26 2.64 -5.70
C ARG A 73 -5.52 3.96 -5.59
N LEU A 74 -4.72 4.09 -4.54
CA LEU A 74 -3.66 5.10 -4.46
C LEU A 74 -2.32 4.43 -4.77
N GLU A 75 -1.71 4.80 -5.89
CA GLU A 75 -0.40 4.31 -6.29
C GLU A 75 0.68 5.27 -5.79
N ILE A 76 1.69 4.72 -5.12
CA ILE A 76 2.82 5.49 -4.59
C ILE A 76 4.11 4.94 -5.19
N GLU A 77 4.83 5.81 -5.89
CA GLU A 77 6.10 5.50 -6.52
C GLU A 77 7.23 6.30 -5.85
N LEU A 78 8.27 5.60 -5.38
CA LEU A 78 9.46 6.21 -4.79
C LEU A 78 10.62 6.13 -5.78
N ARG A 79 11.19 7.27 -6.16
CA ARG A 79 12.39 7.36 -7.00
C ARG A 79 13.57 7.93 -6.25
N TYR A 80 14.75 7.38 -6.49
CA TYR A 80 16.01 7.94 -6.00
C TYR A 80 16.31 9.28 -6.70
N LEU A 81 16.65 10.31 -5.92
CA LEU A 81 17.19 11.57 -6.44
C LEU A 81 18.67 11.74 -6.07
N ASP A 82 19.02 11.35 -4.85
CA ASP A 82 20.39 11.20 -4.35
C ASP A 82 20.41 10.11 -3.25
N GLU A 83 21.51 9.94 -2.52
CA GLU A 83 21.64 8.92 -1.46
C GLU A 83 20.55 9.07 -0.38
N THR A 84 20.22 10.31 -0.01
CA THR A 84 19.37 10.66 1.14
C THR A 84 18.00 11.23 0.73
N LYS A 85 17.78 11.52 -0.55
CA LYS A 85 16.56 12.12 -1.08
C LYS A 85 15.81 11.18 -2.00
N ARG A 86 14.49 11.19 -1.85
CA ARG A 86 13.55 10.48 -2.71
C ARG A 86 12.54 11.46 -3.29
N ARG A 87 12.12 11.21 -4.52
CA ARG A 87 10.90 11.79 -5.08
C ARG A 87 9.79 10.79 -4.84
N ILE A 88 8.73 11.23 -4.18
CA ILE A 88 7.49 10.47 -4.03
C ILE A 88 6.52 11.00 -5.09
N ILE A 89 5.99 10.10 -5.91
CA ILE A 89 4.95 10.39 -6.89
C ILE A 89 3.71 9.62 -6.45
N ILE A 90 2.61 10.33 -6.23
CA ILE A 90 1.34 9.72 -5.81
C ILE A 90 0.33 9.91 -6.93
N ARG A 91 -0.31 8.82 -7.37
CA ARG A 91 -1.36 8.82 -8.39
C ARG A 91 -2.61 8.20 -7.80
N ALA A 92 -3.74 8.86 -7.98
CA ALA A 92 -5.03 8.34 -7.59
C ALA A 92 -5.76 7.74 -8.80
N TYR A 93 -6.35 6.57 -8.60
CA TYR A 93 -7.24 5.91 -9.54
C TYR A 93 -8.58 5.70 -8.85
N GLY A 94 -9.67 6.18 -9.45
CA GLY A 94 -11.00 6.18 -8.85
C GLY A 94 -11.34 7.49 -8.10
N PRO A 95 -12.64 7.79 -7.93
CA PRO A 95 -13.11 9.04 -7.32
C PRO A 95 -12.71 9.17 -5.85
N GLU A 96 -12.84 8.10 -5.05
CA GLU A 96 -12.55 8.13 -3.62
C GLU A 96 -11.07 8.42 -3.33
N HIS A 97 -10.19 7.77 -4.09
CA HIS A 97 -8.74 7.95 -3.98
C HIS A 97 -8.30 9.33 -4.49
N THR A 98 -9.01 9.89 -5.47
CA THR A 98 -8.76 11.25 -5.95
C THR A 98 -9.11 12.26 -4.87
N GLU A 99 -10.27 12.12 -4.23
CA GLU A 99 -10.68 12.97 -3.11
C GLU A 99 -9.71 12.84 -1.93
N LEU A 100 -9.26 11.63 -1.62
CA LEU A 100 -8.25 11.39 -0.59
C LEU A 100 -6.93 12.12 -0.88
N LEU A 101 -6.44 12.04 -2.12
CA LEU A 101 -5.21 12.71 -2.54
C LEU A 101 -5.34 14.24 -2.46
N GLU A 102 -6.47 14.81 -2.85
CA GLU A 102 -6.72 16.26 -2.73
C GLU A 102 -6.80 16.71 -1.26
N LYS A 103 -7.49 15.95 -0.40
CA LYS A 103 -7.49 16.19 1.05
C LYS A 103 -6.07 16.16 1.63
N PHE A 104 -5.26 15.19 1.20
CA PHE A 104 -3.87 15.08 1.61
C PHE A 104 -3.05 16.29 1.16
N LYS A 105 -3.16 16.71 -0.11
CA LYS A 105 -2.44 17.90 -0.63
C LYS A 105 -2.75 19.15 0.18
N LYS A 106 -4.03 19.38 0.46
CA LYS A 106 -4.48 20.51 1.26
C LYS A 106 -3.96 20.46 2.69
N ALA A 107 -3.98 19.29 3.33
CA ALA A 107 -3.50 19.13 4.69
C ALA A 107 -1.97 19.23 4.80
N ALA A 108 -1.23 18.67 3.84
CA ALA A 108 0.22 18.58 3.89
C ALA A 108 0.93 19.84 3.35
N PHE A 109 0.34 20.51 2.36
CA PHE A 109 0.99 21.61 1.62
C PHE A 109 0.15 22.89 1.56
N GLY A 110 -1.10 22.88 2.06
CA GLY A 110 -1.96 24.05 2.06
C GLY A 110 -2.49 24.47 0.68
N VAL A 111 -2.37 23.59 -0.32
CA VAL A 111 -2.84 23.81 -1.70
C VAL A 111 -4.09 23.00 -2.03
#